data_AF-A0A7K3XND9-F1
#
_entry.id   AF-A0A7K3XND9-F1
#
_cell.length_a   1.000
_cell.length_b   1.000
_cell.length_c   1.000
_cell.angle_alpha   90.00
_cell.angle_beta   90.00
_cell.angle_gamma   90.00
#
_symmetry.space_group_name_H-M   'P 1'
#
loop_
_entity.id
_entity.type
_entity.pdbx_description
1 polymer ?
#
loop_
_entity_poly.entity_id
_entity_poly.type
_entity_poly.pdbx_seq_one_letter_code
_entity_poly.pdbx_strand_id
1 'polypeptide(L)'
;MPDPLLGGEIYVFGGLSDWQCQPANKMKWNFESKLYEAALLVKQGFYDYQYVYVENGSNKIDDSLLEGSYVETENDYQIFVYYRGFSSRYDKLIGYRTINSVKR
;
A
#
# COMPACT_ATOMS: atom_id res chain seq x y z
N MET A 1 16.86 -11.01 -19.13
CA MET A 1 17.44 -11.30 -17.81
C MET A 1 16.51 -10.65 -16.79
N PRO A 2 16.21 -11.26 -15.63
CA PRO A 2 15.49 -10.51 -14.61
C PRO A 2 16.53 -9.57 -13.98
N ASP A 3 16.50 -8.33 -14.44
CA ASP A 3 17.31 -7.25 -13.90
C ASP A 3 16.56 -6.62 -12.71
N PRO A 4 17.27 -6.14 -11.68
CA PRO A 4 16.60 -5.44 -10.59
C PRO A 4 15.88 -4.21 -11.14
N LEU A 5 14.71 -3.91 -10.59
CA LEU A 5 14.02 -2.64 -10.80
C LEU A 5 14.91 -1.51 -10.29
N LEU A 6 15.43 -0.73 -11.23
CA LEU A 6 16.28 0.43 -10.97
C LEU A 6 15.40 1.67 -10.73
N GLY A 7 15.90 2.59 -9.90
CA GLY A 7 15.25 3.89 -9.68
C GLY A 7 14.31 3.94 -8.47
N GLY A 8 14.16 2.85 -7.73
CA GLY A 8 13.28 2.80 -6.57
C GLY A 8 13.47 1.55 -5.73
N GLU A 9 12.56 1.40 -4.78
CA GLU A 9 12.62 0.40 -3.73
C GLU A 9 11.30 -0.35 -3.64
N ILE A 10 11.38 -1.65 -3.33
CA ILE A 10 10.21 -2.52 -3.21
C ILE A 10 9.97 -2.84 -1.74
N TYR A 11 8.70 -2.86 -1.35
CA TYR A 11 8.26 -3.14 0.01
C TYR A 11 7.17 -4.20 0.05
N VAL A 12 7.19 -5.04 1.08
CA VAL A 12 6.03 -5.86 1.47
C VAL A 12 5.05 -4.95 2.20
N PHE A 13 3.83 -4.81 1.69
CA PHE A 13 2.91 -3.76 2.09
C PHE A 13 1.52 -4.33 2.43
N GLY A 14 0.87 -3.77 3.45
CA GLY A 14 -0.48 -4.14 3.86
C GLY A 14 -0.76 -3.79 5.31
N GLY A 15 -1.81 -4.39 5.88
CA GLY A 15 -2.14 -4.20 7.29
C GLY A 15 -1.02 -4.64 8.25
N LEU A 16 -0.18 -5.60 7.83
CA LEU A 16 0.98 -6.06 8.61
C LEU A 16 2.06 -4.98 8.80
N SER A 17 2.13 -4.00 7.91
CA SER A 17 3.10 -2.90 7.94
C SER A 17 2.44 -1.56 8.28
N ASP A 18 1.21 -1.59 8.82
CA ASP A 18 0.38 -0.39 9.07
C ASP A 18 0.25 0.52 7.84
N TRP A 19 0.21 -0.08 6.64
CA TRP A 19 0.15 0.63 5.36
C TRP A 19 1.29 1.64 5.16
N GLN A 20 2.48 1.34 5.70
CA GLN A 20 3.68 2.17 5.57
C GLN A 20 4.84 1.43 4.90
N CYS A 21 5.65 2.18 4.15
CA CYS A 21 6.94 1.72 3.63
C CYS A 21 8.04 2.10 4.61
N GLN A 22 8.56 1.11 5.34
CA GLN A 22 9.57 1.27 6.38
C GLN A 22 10.80 0.40 6.06
N PRO A 23 11.98 0.72 6.61
CA PRO A 23 13.16 -0.12 6.38
C PRO A 23 12.98 -1.60 6.77
N ALA A 24 12.07 -1.89 7.72
CA ALA A 24 11.78 -3.24 8.19
C ALA A 24 11.04 -4.13 7.19
N ASN A 25 10.23 -3.54 6.29
CA ASN A 25 9.48 -4.26 5.25
C ASN A 25 10.02 -4.04 3.83
N LYS A 26 11.21 -3.42 3.72
CA LYS A 26 11.91 -3.25 2.44
C LYS A 26 12.48 -4.57 1.95
N MET A 27 12.25 -4.87 0.68
CA MET A 27 12.82 -6.03 -0.01
C MET A 27 14.20 -5.72 -0.58
N LYS A 28 15.05 -6.75 -0.65
CA LYS A 28 16.39 -6.66 -1.22
C LYS A 28 16.50 -7.58 -2.42
N TRP A 29 17.12 -7.10 -3.48
CA TRP A 29 17.46 -7.92 -4.62
C TRP A 29 18.61 -8.87 -4.25
N ASN A 30 18.39 -10.16 -4.44
CA ASN A 30 19.42 -11.18 -4.32
C ASN A 30 19.94 -11.52 -5.72
N PHE A 31 21.23 -11.25 -5.98
CA PHE A 31 21.85 -11.45 -7.30
C PHE A 31 22.08 -12.93 -7.65
N GLU A 32 22.14 -13.81 -6.66
CA GLU A 32 22.33 -15.25 -6.88
C GLU A 32 21.01 -15.90 -7.31
N SER A 33 19.95 -15.67 -6.54
CA SER A 33 18.61 -16.21 -6.82
C SER A 33 17.88 -15.42 -7.91
N LYS A 34 18.30 -14.17 -8.18
CA LYS A 34 17.63 -13.20 -9.06
C LYS A 34 16.19 -12.94 -8.66
N LEU A 35 15.97 -12.77 -7.35
CA LEU A 35 14.67 -12.53 -6.74
C LEU A 35 14.75 -11.40 -5.72
N TYR A 36 13.61 -10.78 -5.45
CA TYR A 36 13.44 -9.90 -4.30
C TYR A 36 13.11 -10.73 -3.06
N GLU A 37 13.86 -10.52 -1.97
CA GLU A 37 13.74 -11.27 -0.73
C GLU A 37 13.60 -10.31 0.47
N ALA A 38 12.76 -10.68 1.44
CA ALA A 38 12.61 -9.98 2.71
C ALA A 38 12.30 -10.97 3.83
N ALA A 39 12.80 -10.69 5.03
CA ALA A 39 12.51 -11.45 6.24
C ALA A 39 11.86 -10.51 7.26
N LEU A 40 10.56 -10.71 7.52
CA LEU A 40 9.79 -9.89 8.46
C LEU A 40 9.39 -10.75 9.66
N LEU A 41 9.54 -10.18 10.86
CA LEU A 41 8.98 -10.79 12.07
C LEU A 41 7.51 -10.39 12.18
N VAL A 42 6.61 -11.34 11.93
CA VAL A 42 5.17 -11.18 12.07
C VAL A 42 4.64 -12.10 13.16
N LYS A 43 3.53 -11.71 13.78
CA LYS A 43 2.81 -12.59 14.72
C LYS A 43 2.20 -13.76 13.93
N GLN A 44 1.91 -14.88 14.58
CA GLN A 44 1.18 -15.97 13.94
C GLN A 44 -0.26 -15.54 13.62
N GLY A 45 -0.71 -15.81 12.40
CA GLY A 45 -2.05 -15.45 11.92
C GLY A 45 -2.15 -15.48 10.39
N PHE A 46 -3.29 -15.03 9.87
CA PHE A 46 -3.51 -14.81 8.45
C PHE A 46 -3.19 -13.36 8.11
N TYR A 47 -2.46 -13.16 7.00
CA TYR A 47 -2.04 -11.85 6.53
C TYR A 47 -2.24 -11.75 5.02
N ASP A 48 -3.00 -10.75 4.62
CA ASP A 48 -3.01 -10.28 3.24
C ASP A 48 -1.94 -9.21 3.09
N TYR A 49 -1.20 -9.28 1.98
CA TYR A 49 -0.13 -8.35 1.66
C TYR A 49 -0.01 -8.22 0.14
N GLN A 50 0.65 -7.15 -0.28
CA GLN A 50 0.98 -6.86 -1.67
C GLN A 50 2.40 -6.30 -1.77
N TYR A 51 2.94 -6.24 -2.96
CA TYR A 51 4.22 -5.59 -3.23
C TYR A 51 4.00 -4.21 -3.82
N VAL A 52 4.67 -3.22 -3.24
CA VAL A 52 4.63 -1.85 -3.74
C VAL A 52 6.01 -1.36 -4.10
N TYR A 53 6.08 -0.56 -5.14
CA TYR A 53 7.27 0.13 -5.60
C TYR A 53 7.19 1.61 -5.19
N VAL A 54 8.31 2.14 -4.69
CA VAL A 54 8.47 3.55 -4.35
C VAL A 54 9.67 4.09 -5.11
N GLU A 55 9.45 5.06 -5.99
CA GLU A 55 10.52 5.72 -6.73
C GLU A 55 11.42 6.53 -5.79
N ASN A 56 12.73 6.54 -6.05
CA ASN A 56 13.70 7.26 -5.24
C ASN A 56 13.40 8.76 -5.21
N GLY A 57 13.23 9.32 -4.00
CA GLY A 57 12.89 10.73 -3.80
C GLY A 57 11.39 11.04 -3.95
N SER A 58 10.56 10.04 -4.22
CA SER A 58 9.11 10.14 -4.20
C SER A 58 8.54 9.58 -2.91
N ASN A 59 7.43 10.15 -2.45
CA ASN A 59 6.60 9.59 -1.38
C ASN A 59 5.36 8.87 -1.94
N LYS A 60 5.27 8.74 -3.27
CA LYS A 60 4.16 8.04 -3.93
C LYS A 60 4.43 6.54 -3.87
N ILE A 61 3.46 5.83 -3.31
CA ILE A 61 3.42 4.36 -3.29
C ILE A 61 2.73 3.91 -4.58
N ASP A 62 3.38 3.03 -5.34
CA ASP A 62 2.86 2.45 -6.58
C ASP A 62 2.72 0.94 -6.41
N ASP A 63 1.50 0.47 -6.21
CA ASP A 63 1.09 -0.93 -6.17
C ASP A 63 0.90 -1.52 -7.57
N SER A 64 0.52 -0.69 -8.54
CA SER A 64 0.15 -1.11 -9.89
C SER A 64 1.31 -1.70 -10.71
N LEU A 65 2.55 -1.29 -10.43
CA LEU A 65 3.72 -1.76 -11.17
C LEU A 65 3.95 -3.28 -11.01
N LEU A 66 3.70 -3.81 -9.81
CA LEU A 66 3.97 -5.22 -9.47
C LEU A 66 2.69 -6.05 -9.44
N GLU A 67 1.61 -5.50 -8.87
CA GLU A 67 0.33 -6.20 -8.72
C GLU A 67 -0.60 -6.01 -9.92
N GLY A 68 -0.35 -5.00 -10.76
CA GLY A 68 -1.22 -4.62 -11.87
C GLY A 68 -2.41 -3.74 -11.44
N SER A 69 -3.30 -3.45 -12.39
CA SER A 69 -4.53 -2.71 -12.15
C SER A 69 -5.66 -3.32 -12.97
N TYR A 70 -6.59 -4.00 -12.30
CA TYR A 70 -7.67 -4.75 -12.91
C TYR A 70 -9.02 -4.22 -12.43
N VAL A 71 -9.99 -4.12 -13.34
CA VAL A 71 -11.29 -3.48 -13.04
C VAL A 71 -12.18 -4.39 -12.21
N GLU A 72 -11.97 -5.70 -12.29
CA GLU A 72 -12.71 -6.74 -11.60
C GLU A 72 -12.31 -6.91 -10.13
N THR A 73 -11.20 -6.30 -9.70
CA THR A 73 -10.70 -6.43 -8.33
C THR A 73 -11.71 -5.87 -7.31
N GLU A 74 -12.11 -6.71 -6.36
CA GLU A 74 -12.98 -6.30 -5.25
C GLU A 74 -12.21 -5.37 -4.32
N ASN A 75 -12.69 -4.13 -4.16
CA ASN A 75 -12.09 -3.11 -3.34
C ASN A 75 -13.16 -2.43 -2.47
N ASP A 76 -12.80 -2.13 -1.23
CA ASP A 76 -13.60 -1.31 -0.33
C ASP A 76 -13.13 0.14 -0.39
N TYR A 77 -14.04 1.07 -0.69
CA TYR A 77 -13.79 2.49 -0.72
C TYR A 77 -14.48 3.17 0.47
N GLN A 78 -13.71 3.93 1.24
CA GLN A 78 -14.23 4.69 2.37
C GLN A 78 -14.33 6.17 2.01
N ILE A 79 -15.54 6.72 2.17
CA ILE A 79 -15.86 8.11 1.88
C ILE A 79 -16.07 8.85 3.19
N PHE A 80 -15.26 9.88 3.42
CA PHE A 80 -15.34 10.75 4.59
C PHE A 80 -15.76 12.15 4.15
N VAL A 81 -16.88 12.64 4.66
CA VAL A 81 -17.39 13.98 4.37
C VAL A 81 -17.08 14.91 5.53
N TYR A 82 -16.17 15.85 5.30
CA TYR A 82 -15.78 16.84 6.28
C TYR A 82 -16.44 18.20 6.02
N TYR A 83 -16.83 18.90 7.07
CA TYR A 83 -17.36 20.25 7.02
C TYR A 83 -16.65 21.17 8.00
N ARG A 84 -16.21 22.33 7.51
CA ARG A 84 -15.66 23.42 8.29
C ARG A 84 -16.49 24.68 8.07
N GLY A 85 -17.32 25.03 9.05
CA GLY A 85 -18.05 26.29 9.05
C GLY A 85 -17.15 27.50 9.30
N PHE A 86 -17.60 28.70 8.96
CA PHE A 86 -16.82 29.95 9.03
C PHE A 86 -16.19 30.23 10.41
N SER A 87 -16.88 29.89 11.51
CA SER A 87 -16.38 30.05 12.89
C SER A 87 -15.82 28.77 13.50
N SER A 88 -15.72 27.69 12.72
CA SER A 88 -15.26 26.39 13.23
C SER A 88 -13.75 26.40 13.47
N ARG A 89 -13.32 25.85 14.61
CA ARG A 89 -11.90 25.69 14.95
C ARG A 89 -11.32 24.34 14.50
N TYR A 90 -12.13 23.48 13.91
CA TYR A 90 -11.75 22.14 13.46
C TYR A 90 -12.62 21.65 12.30
N ASP A 91 -12.17 20.59 11.62
CA ASP A 91 -12.94 19.88 10.60
C ASP A 91 -13.88 18.87 11.25
N LYS A 92 -15.18 19.02 11.01
CA LYS A 92 -16.18 18.07 11.50
C LYS A 92 -16.34 16.96 10.47
N LEU A 93 -16.14 15.71 10.87
CA LEU A 93 -16.60 14.56 10.08
C LEU A 93 -18.13 14.48 10.21
N ILE A 94 -18.85 14.90 9.16
CA ILE A 94 -20.32 14.95 9.15
C ILE A 94 -20.96 13.76 8.43
N GLY A 95 -20.16 12.94 7.75
CA GLY A 95 -20.64 11.75 7.08
C GLY A 95 -19.51 10.75 6.85
N TYR A 96 -19.84 9.47 6.96
CA TYR A 96 -18.94 8.35 6.67
C TYR A 96 -19.74 7.27 5.95
N ARG A 97 -19.18 6.73 4.87
CA ARG A 97 -19.76 5.59 4.15
C ARG A 97 -18.67 4.73 3.55
N THR A 98 -18.83 3.41 3.65
CA THR A 98 -18.03 2.45 2.89
C THR A 98 -18.88 1.92 1.75
N ILE A 99 -18.28 1.80 0.56
CA ILE A 99 -18.87 1.17 -0.62
C ILE A 99 -17.89 0.13 -1.16
N ASN A 100 -18.39 -0.98 -1.69
CA ASN A 100 -17.56 -2.04 -2.26
C ASN A 100 -17.78 -2.10 -3.79
N SER A 101 -16.75 -2.42 -4.57
CA SER A 101 -16.86 -2.45 -6.04
C SER A 101 -17.76 -3.56 -6.58
N VAL A 102 -17.95 -4.64 -5.83
CA VAL A 102 -18.74 -5.82 -6.24
C VAL A 102 -20.09 -5.87 -5.48
N LYS A 103 -20.06 -5.60 -4.18
CA LYS A 103 -21.23 -5.66 -3.29
C LYS A 103 -21.93 -4.29 -3.28
N ARG A 104 -23.05 -4.19 -4.00
CA ARG A 104 -23.90 -2.99 -4.06
C ARG A 104 -24.79 -2.84 -2.84
#